data_AF-A0A1I1MP69-F1
#
_entry.id   AF-A0A1I1MP69-F1
#
_cell.length_a   1.000
_cell.length_b   1.000
_cell.length_c   1.000
_cell.angle_alpha   90.00
_cell.angle_beta   90.00
_cell.angle_gamma   90.00
#
_symmetry.space_group_name_H-M   'P 1'
#
loop_
_entity.id
_entity.type
_entity.pdbx_description
1 polymer ?
#
loop_
_entity_poly.entity_id
_entity_poly.type
_entity_poly.pdbx_seq_one_letter_code
_entity_poly.pdbx_strand_id
1 'polypeptide(L)'
;MGRTRKYEILILLTYIAMSGVCVYLQFFSKNQAGSLANLIVNITMLVLVGAILTSCAFSALLPTMSITSDLSRVTAKIEEDALHAHEYLWAIYNKDKEELFHDKRLLKQYKDYKHELDRIVHNEKTYYKCDIEDYIGYDMIDDAIHRERMNQVAGVMTGLGILGTFVGLSLGLENFNTGTTAEITGSIEPLMNGIKVAFHTSIYGMVFSLVFNYVYKRRLDDAENAVSSFLGAYKKYVLPDTTVDGVNRMLELQIAQTKALMGLSDTFANKFSTEIKEILEPEFEHFDSILDKYTRMTTRSQMEQMERVVDSFVTELNNSMGNAFSNLSKVVNQSLTLQETNEDKIKDIYAKNAAACESISKVAMQMKSVADTMEKYVKDLNALENRISNESSIIKKALGEK
;
A
#
# COMPACT_ATOMS: atom_id res chain seq x y z
N MET A 1 16.50 -5.85 11.94
CA MET A 1 17.44 -4.86 12.55
C MET A 1 18.56 -5.44 13.44
N GLY A 2 18.60 -6.75 13.78
CA GLY A 2 19.48 -7.25 14.85
C GLY A 2 20.81 -7.95 14.47
N ARG A 3 21.11 -8.20 13.18
CA ARG A 3 22.30 -8.98 12.78
C ARG A 3 23.51 -8.11 12.40
N THR A 4 23.27 -6.88 11.96
CA THR A 4 24.26 -6.03 11.30
C THR A 4 25.19 -5.27 12.23
N ARG A 5 25.02 -5.24 13.56
CA ARG A 5 25.98 -4.55 14.48
C ARG A 5 26.98 -5.48 15.16
N LYS A 6 26.88 -6.79 14.91
CA LYS A 6 27.56 -7.81 15.71
C LYS A 6 29.07 -7.87 15.43
N TYR A 7 29.52 -7.57 14.22
CA TYR A 7 30.93 -7.73 13.85
C TYR A 7 31.80 -6.54 14.26
N GLU A 8 31.33 -5.28 14.23
CA GLU A 8 32.14 -4.17 14.76
C GLU A 8 32.33 -4.29 16.28
N ILE A 9 31.32 -4.82 16.98
CA ILE A 9 31.42 -5.09 18.42
C ILE A 9 32.54 -6.10 18.69
N LEU A 10 32.79 -7.07 17.80
CA LEU A 10 33.90 -8.00 17.96
C LEU A 10 35.25 -7.27 17.97
N ILE A 11 35.47 -6.29 17.08
CA ILE A 11 36.69 -5.48 17.07
C ILE A 11 36.86 -4.74 18.40
N LEU A 12 35.80 -4.09 18.87
CA LEU A 12 35.82 -3.35 20.13
C LEU A 12 36.08 -4.26 21.34
N LEU A 13 35.41 -5.41 21.40
CA LEU A 13 35.59 -6.39 22.46
C LEU A 13 37.01 -6.95 22.46
N THR A 14 37.55 -7.27 21.28
CA THR A 14 38.95 -7.69 21.15
C THR A 14 39.89 -6.59 21.62
N TYR A 15 39.67 -5.33 21.25
CA TYR A 15 40.49 -4.22 21.71
C TYR A 15 40.47 -4.05 23.23
N ILE A 16 39.29 -4.10 23.84
CA ILE A 16 39.14 -4.02 25.31
C ILE A 16 39.81 -5.22 25.99
N ALA A 17 39.59 -6.44 25.48
CA ALA A 17 40.18 -7.65 26.04
C ALA A 17 41.71 -7.62 25.97
N MET A 18 42.28 -7.26 24.81
CA MET A 18 43.73 -7.19 24.63
C MET A 18 44.36 -6.05 25.44
N SER A 19 43.66 -4.93 25.59
CA SER A 19 44.09 -3.84 26.48
C SER A 19 44.08 -4.28 27.95
N GLY A 20 43.05 -5.02 28.38
CA GLY A 20 42.98 -5.59 29.72
C GLY A 20 44.09 -6.61 29.98
N VAL A 21 44.38 -7.49 29.02
CA VAL A 21 45.51 -8.43 29.07
C VAL A 21 46.83 -7.66 29.19
N CYS A 22 47.02 -6.58 28.42
CA CYS A 22 48.21 -5.75 28.49
C CYS A 22 48.39 -5.10 29.88
N VAL A 23 47.34 -4.49 30.42
CA VAL A 23 47.36 -3.88 31.77
C VAL A 23 47.61 -4.94 32.84
N TYR A 24 46.99 -6.11 32.74
CA TYR A 24 47.18 -7.21 33.69
C TYR A 24 48.63 -7.70 33.72
N LEU A 25 49.20 -7.98 32.54
CA LEU A 25 50.59 -8.43 32.40
C LEU A 25 51.60 -7.38 32.89
N GLN A 26 51.25 -6.10 32.79
CA GLN A 26 52.13 -5.00 33.19
C GLN A 26 52.11 -4.71 34.70
N PHE A 27 50.96 -4.75 35.35
CA PHE A 27 50.81 -4.28 36.74
C PHE A 27 50.61 -5.39 37.78
N PHE A 28 50.03 -6.53 37.40
CA PHE A 28 49.65 -7.57 38.37
C PHE A 28 50.61 -8.76 38.41
N SER A 29 51.52 -8.85 37.45
CA SER A 29 52.52 -9.90 37.43
C SER A 29 53.77 -9.46 38.20
N LYS A 30 53.90 -9.98 39.43
CA LYS A 30 54.91 -9.60 40.43
C LYS A 30 56.38 -9.77 40.01
N ASN A 31 56.67 -10.42 38.87
CA ASN A 31 58.01 -10.56 38.26
C ASN A 31 58.11 -9.89 36.87
N GLN A 32 57.23 -8.92 36.59
CA GLN A 32 56.98 -8.41 35.24
C GLN A 32 56.74 -6.90 35.19
N ALA A 33 56.99 -6.17 36.28
CA ALA A 33 57.12 -4.72 36.26
C ALA A 33 58.36 -4.37 35.40
N GLY A 34 58.17 -4.36 34.08
CA GLY A 34 59.20 -4.01 33.12
C GLY A 34 59.65 -2.57 33.33
N SER A 35 60.83 -2.24 32.81
CA SER A 35 61.31 -0.85 32.82
C SER A 35 60.28 0.08 32.17
N LEU A 36 60.34 1.38 32.50
CA LEU A 36 59.49 2.41 31.91
C LEU A 36 59.43 2.32 30.37
N ALA A 37 60.51 1.90 29.71
CA ALA A 37 60.55 1.73 28.26
C ALA A 37 59.57 0.66 27.75
N ASN A 38 59.45 -0.47 28.46
CA ASN A 38 58.54 -1.57 28.08
C ASN A 38 57.07 -1.16 28.14
N LEU A 39 56.72 -0.38 29.17
CA LEU A 39 55.39 0.20 29.32
C LEU A 39 55.06 1.13 28.14
N ILE A 40 56.01 2.00 27.79
CA ILE A 40 55.85 2.97 26.70
C ILE A 40 55.61 2.26 25.37
N VAL A 41 56.36 1.20 25.06
CA VAL A 41 56.19 0.43 23.81
C VAL A 41 54.79 -0.17 23.72
N ASN A 42 54.33 -0.83 24.78
CA ASN A 42 53.01 -1.47 24.81
C ASN A 42 51.86 -0.45 24.68
N ILE A 43 51.93 0.67 25.40
CA ILE A 43 50.92 1.74 25.31
C ILE A 43 50.92 2.36 23.91
N THR A 44 52.11 2.67 23.37
CA THR A 44 52.23 3.26 22.03
C THR A 44 51.62 2.34 20.97
N MET A 45 51.91 1.04 21.04
CA MET A 45 51.32 0.04 20.16
C MET A 45 49.79 0.00 20.27
N LEU A 46 49.24 -0.05 21.48
CA LEU A 46 47.77 -0.06 21.68
C LEU A 46 47.09 1.21 21.21
N VAL A 47 47.72 2.37 21.37
CA VAL A 47 47.20 3.66 20.87
C VAL A 47 47.20 3.68 19.35
N LEU A 48 48.29 3.25 18.71
CA LEU A 48 48.39 3.15 17.24
C LEU A 48 47.32 2.21 16.67
N VAL A 49 47.21 1.01 17.24
CA VAL A 49 46.18 0.04 16.84
C VAL A 49 44.79 0.62 17.04
N GLY A 50 44.52 1.23 18.20
CA GLY A 50 43.23 1.84 18.51
C GLY A 50 42.85 2.94 17.52
N ALA A 51 43.80 3.81 17.17
CA ALA A 51 43.60 4.86 16.16
C ALA A 51 43.28 4.27 14.77
N ILE A 52 44.01 3.24 14.34
CA ILE A 52 43.77 2.59 13.05
C ILE A 52 42.40 1.91 13.04
N LEU A 53 42.06 1.11 14.06
CA LEU A 53 40.77 0.41 14.14
C LEU A 53 39.60 1.39 14.16
N THR A 54 39.72 2.48 14.93
CA THR A 54 38.71 3.54 15.01
C THR A 54 38.54 4.22 13.65
N SER A 55 39.63 4.57 12.98
CA SER A 55 39.60 5.15 11.63
C SER A 55 38.92 4.21 10.62
N CYS A 56 39.25 2.91 10.64
CA CYS A 56 38.62 1.91 9.79
C CYS A 56 37.11 1.78 10.06
N ALA A 57 36.72 1.79 11.34
CA ALA A 57 35.32 1.68 11.72
C ALA A 57 34.48 2.86 11.21
N PHE A 58 34.94 4.10 11.43
CA PHE A 58 34.18 5.29 11.04
C PHE A 58 34.23 5.59 9.54
N SER A 59 35.36 5.35 8.88
CA SER A 59 35.51 5.71 7.46
C SER A 59 34.99 4.64 6.49
N ALA A 60 35.02 3.36 6.87
CA ALA A 60 34.65 2.25 5.98
C ALA A 60 33.51 1.40 6.54
N LEU A 61 33.69 0.76 7.70
CA LEU A 61 32.76 -0.28 8.18
C LEU A 61 31.35 0.26 8.48
N LEU A 62 31.24 1.39 9.20
CA LEU A 62 29.95 1.98 9.57
C LEU A 62 29.17 2.49 8.34
N PRO A 63 29.77 3.22 7.39
CA PRO A 63 29.07 3.58 6.16
C PRO A 63 28.64 2.39 5.32
N THR A 64 29.50 1.38 5.14
CA THR A 64 29.12 0.15 4.44
C THR A 64 27.96 -0.55 5.14
N MET A 65 27.96 -0.63 6.47
CA MET A 65 26.86 -1.20 7.25
C MET A 65 25.53 -0.46 7.00
N SER A 66 25.56 0.88 6.93
CA SER A 66 24.39 1.70 6.62
C SER A 66 23.82 1.35 5.25
N ILE A 67 24.68 1.30 4.23
CA ILE A 67 24.33 0.91 2.86
C ILE A 67 23.75 -0.51 2.83
N THR A 68 24.43 -1.49 3.43
CA THR A 68 23.98 -2.90 3.46
C THR A 68 22.61 -3.04 4.12
N SER A 69 22.40 -2.37 5.26
CA SER A 69 21.13 -2.44 5.98
C SER A 69 19.99 -1.80 5.20
N ASP A 70 20.27 -0.71 4.48
CA ASP A 70 19.25 -0.01 3.71
C ASP A 70 18.92 -0.74 2.41
N LEU A 71 19.93 -1.28 1.70
CA LEU A 71 19.72 -2.20 0.58
C LEU A 71 18.87 -3.38 1.00
N SER A 72 19.23 -4.08 2.09
CA SER A 72 18.46 -5.23 2.60
C SER A 72 17.01 -4.86 2.95
N ARG A 73 16.79 -3.67 3.53
CA ARG A 73 15.46 -3.15 3.84
C ARG A 73 14.65 -2.91 2.57
N VAL A 74 15.26 -2.25 1.58
CA VAL A 74 14.62 -1.95 0.30
C VAL A 74 14.31 -3.23 -0.47
N THR A 75 15.22 -4.20 -0.50
CA THR A 75 14.97 -5.52 -1.09
C THR A 75 13.75 -6.19 -0.45
N ALA A 76 13.68 -6.24 0.88
CA ALA A 76 12.54 -6.82 1.58
C ALA A 76 11.22 -6.08 1.26
N LYS A 77 11.25 -4.73 1.20
CA LYS A 77 10.10 -3.92 0.79
C LYS A 77 9.67 -4.24 -0.65
N ILE A 78 10.61 -4.35 -1.59
CA ILE A 78 10.34 -4.72 -2.98
C ILE A 78 9.67 -6.09 -3.06
N GLU A 79 10.18 -7.07 -2.34
CA GLU A 79 9.62 -8.43 -2.32
C GLU A 79 8.22 -8.46 -1.69
N GLU A 80 8.00 -7.70 -0.61
CA GLU A 80 6.69 -7.58 0.06
C GLU A 80 5.66 -6.87 -0.83
N ASP A 81 6.02 -5.73 -1.41
CA ASP A 81 5.14 -4.97 -2.31
C ASP A 81 4.80 -5.81 -3.56
N ALA A 82 5.74 -6.63 -4.04
CA ALA A 82 5.52 -7.54 -5.18
C ALA A 82 4.52 -8.68 -4.88
N LEU A 83 4.32 -9.07 -3.62
CA LEU A 83 3.29 -10.06 -3.25
C LEU A 83 1.87 -9.49 -3.38
N HIS A 84 1.72 -8.18 -3.25
CA HIS A 84 0.44 -7.48 -3.26
C HIS A 84 0.14 -6.79 -4.60
N ALA A 85 1.13 -6.60 -5.46
CA ALA A 85 0.99 -6.01 -6.78
C ALA A 85 0.73 -7.06 -7.87
N HIS A 86 -0.05 -6.69 -8.89
CA HIS A 86 -0.24 -7.49 -10.11
C HIS A 86 0.53 -6.93 -11.32
N GLU A 87 1.22 -5.80 -11.13
CA GLU A 87 2.03 -5.10 -12.13
C GLU A 87 3.43 -4.80 -11.58
N TYR A 88 4.34 -4.40 -12.47
CA TYR A 88 5.69 -3.98 -12.08
C TYR A 88 5.68 -2.76 -11.17
N LEU A 89 6.53 -2.79 -10.14
CA LEU A 89 6.55 -1.76 -9.10
C LEU A 89 7.13 -0.41 -9.57
N TRP A 90 7.73 -0.35 -10.77
CA TRP A 90 8.25 0.91 -11.32
C TRP A 90 7.19 2.02 -11.36
N ALA A 91 5.96 1.72 -11.78
CA ALA A 91 4.90 2.73 -11.85
C ALA A 91 4.54 3.31 -10.46
N ILE A 92 4.72 2.51 -9.42
CA ILE A 92 4.48 2.88 -8.02
C ILE A 92 5.66 3.73 -7.52
N TYR A 93 6.87 3.19 -7.54
CA TYR A 93 8.06 3.88 -7.02
C TYR A 93 8.50 5.10 -7.84
N ASN A 94 8.09 5.19 -9.11
CA ASN A 94 8.35 6.37 -9.90
C ASN A 94 7.43 7.54 -9.50
N LYS A 95 6.15 7.26 -9.22
CA LYS A 95 5.14 8.26 -8.81
C LYS A 95 5.21 8.63 -7.34
N ASP A 96 5.68 7.71 -6.51
CA ASP A 96 5.81 7.96 -5.08
C ASP A 96 6.81 9.08 -4.80
N LYS A 97 6.42 9.99 -3.89
CA LYS A 97 7.28 11.06 -3.40
C LYS A 97 8.14 10.60 -2.23
N GLU A 98 7.82 9.46 -1.63
CA GLU A 98 8.64 8.87 -0.58
C GLU A 98 9.99 8.38 -1.12
N GLU A 99 11.05 8.68 -0.38
CA GLU A 99 12.40 8.27 -0.72
C GLU A 99 12.56 6.78 -0.45
N LEU A 100 12.81 5.99 -1.50
CA LEU A 100 12.99 4.54 -1.38
C LEU A 100 14.14 4.18 -0.43
N PHE A 101 15.23 4.94 -0.49
CA PHE A 101 16.44 4.77 0.33
C PHE A 101 16.54 5.83 1.43
N HIS A 102 17.00 5.42 2.60
CA HIS A 102 17.31 6.30 3.73
C HIS A 102 18.80 6.66 3.80
N ASP A 103 19.68 5.78 3.30
CA ASP A 103 21.11 6.08 3.20
C ASP A 103 21.33 7.15 2.13
N LYS A 104 22.01 8.24 2.51
CA LYS A 104 22.20 9.41 1.63
C LYS A 104 22.96 9.07 0.35
N ARG A 105 23.86 8.08 0.37
CA ARG A 105 24.67 7.68 -0.79
C ARG A 105 23.81 6.92 -1.78
N LEU A 106 23.05 5.93 -1.28
CA LEU A 106 22.09 5.18 -2.10
C LEU A 106 21.02 6.09 -2.67
N LEU A 107 20.46 6.98 -1.85
CA LEU A 107 19.45 7.93 -2.27
C LEU A 107 19.95 8.85 -3.39
N LYS A 108 21.20 9.33 -3.28
CA LYS A 108 21.81 10.14 -4.33
C LYS A 108 21.95 9.35 -5.63
N GLN A 109 22.53 8.15 -5.58
CA GLN A 109 22.70 7.29 -6.75
C GLN A 109 21.35 6.93 -7.39
N TYR A 110 20.34 6.65 -6.57
CA TYR A 110 18.99 6.36 -7.05
C TYR A 110 18.32 7.57 -7.72
N LYS A 111 18.54 8.79 -7.19
CA LYS A 111 18.06 10.02 -7.82
C LYS A 111 18.74 10.29 -9.16
N ASP A 112 20.05 10.09 -9.22
CA ASP A 112 20.83 10.25 -10.47
C ASP A 112 20.36 9.22 -11.52
N TYR A 113 20.14 7.96 -11.12
CA TYR A 113 19.52 6.93 -11.96
C TYR A 113 18.13 7.33 -12.48
N LYS A 114 17.22 7.79 -11.60
CA LYS A 114 15.88 8.23 -12.00
C LYS A 114 15.93 9.40 -13.00
N HIS A 115 16.83 10.36 -12.78
CA HIS A 115 17.00 11.51 -13.66
C HIS A 115 17.52 11.09 -15.06
N GLU A 116 18.48 10.18 -15.12
CA GLU A 116 19.02 9.68 -16.39
C GLU A 116 18.00 8.84 -17.16
N LEU A 117 17.20 8.04 -16.46
CA LEU A 117 16.10 7.28 -17.06
C LEU A 117 15.02 8.21 -17.65
N ASP A 118 14.65 9.28 -16.94
CA ASP A 118 13.72 10.31 -17.44
C ASP A 118 14.28 11.02 -18.68
N ARG A 119 15.58 11.37 -18.68
CA ARG A 119 16.26 11.98 -19.82
C ARG A 119 16.24 11.10 -21.08
N ILE A 120 16.38 9.78 -20.92
CA ILE A 120 16.37 8.82 -22.04
C ILE A 120 14.97 8.65 -22.61
N VAL A 121 13.93 8.60 -21.77
CA VAL A 121 12.53 8.48 -22.21
C VAL A 121 12.12 9.64 -23.14
N HIS A 122 12.68 10.84 -22.93
CA HIS A 122 12.39 12.03 -23.73
C HIS A 122 13.29 12.17 -24.98
N ASN A 123 14.20 11.23 -25.25
CA ASN A 123 15.11 11.28 -26.40
C ASN A 123 14.71 10.25 -27.46
N GLU A 124 14.45 10.69 -28.69
CA GLU A 124 14.00 9.84 -29.81
C GLU A 124 15.04 8.79 -30.26
N LYS A 125 16.28 8.86 -29.75
CA LYS A 125 17.37 7.95 -30.10
C LYS A 125 17.41 6.72 -29.18
N THR A 126 16.89 5.62 -29.71
CA THR A 126 16.60 4.32 -29.07
C THR A 126 17.81 3.50 -28.58
N TYR A 127 19.00 4.09 -28.37
CA TYR A 127 20.26 3.34 -28.19
C TYR A 127 20.90 3.40 -26.80
N TYR A 128 20.32 4.10 -25.83
CA TYR A 128 20.90 4.21 -24.49
C TYR A 128 20.24 3.23 -23.50
N LYS A 129 21.04 2.27 -23.00
CA LYS A 129 20.69 1.43 -21.85
C LYS A 129 21.02 2.20 -20.56
N CYS A 130 20.07 2.30 -19.64
CA CYS A 130 20.29 2.83 -18.28
C CYS A 130 20.00 1.69 -17.30
N ASP A 131 21.06 1.04 -16.82
CA ASP A 131 20.94 -0.03 -15.84
C ASP A 131 21.10 0.56 -14.43
N ILE A 132 20.30 0.07 -13.47
CA ILE A 132 20.44 0.51 -12.08
C ILE A 132 21.76 0.04 -11.48
N GLU A 133 22.32 -1.06 -11.99
CA GLU A 133 23.61 -1.61 -11.57
C GLU A 133 24.77 -0.63 -11.83
N ASP A 134 24.64 0.26 -12.82
CA ASP A 134 25.64 1.30 -13.12
C ASP A 134 25.71 2.39 -12.01
N TYR A 135 24.68 2.49 -11.16
CA TYR A 135 24.57 3.48 -10.08
C TYR A 135 24.66 2.84 -8.70
N ILE A 136 23.96 1.72 -8.52
CA ILE A 136 23.90 0.94 -7.28
C ILE A 136 24.42 -0.47 -7.60
N GLY A 137 25.73 -0.58 -7.71
CA GLY A 137 26.43 -1.82 -8.02
C GLY A 137 27.55 -2.15 -7.03
N TYR A 138 28.38 -3.12 -7.41
CA TYR A 138 29.53 -3.55 -6.59
C TYR A 138 30.59 -2.45 -6.43
N ASP A 139 30.81 -1.64 -7.46
CA ASP A 139 31.77 -0.52 -7.43
C ASP A 139 31.46 0.48 -6.31
N MET A 140 30.17 0.75 -6.06
CA MET A 140 29.75 1.61 -4.96
C MET A 140 30.14 1.04 -3.58
N ILE A 141 30.11 -0.28 -3.42
CA ILE A 141 30.54 -0.94 -2.18
C ILE A 141 32.06 -0.90 -2.05
N ASP A 142 32.78 -1.18 -3.14
CA ASP A 142 34.24 -1.14 -3.19
C ASP A 142 34.76 0.25 -2.80
N ASP A 143 34.12 1.31 -3.30
CA ASP A 143 34.39 2.70 -2.94
C ASP A 143 34.02 3.00 -1.48
N ALA A 144 32.82 2.61 -1.04
CA ALA A 144 32.33 2.91 0.31
C ALA A 144 33.17 2.24 1.41
N ILE A 145 33.67 1.03 1.15
CA ILE A 145 34.50 0.28 2.09
C ILE A 145 35.99 0.61 1.94
N HIS A 146 36.40 1.33 0.89
CA HIS A 146 37.80 1.55 0.54
C HIS A 146 38.59 0.24 0.46
N ARG A 147 38.14 -0.68 -0.39
CA ARG A 147 38.57 -2.09 -0.44
C ARG A 147 40.08 -2.28 -0.45
N GLU A 148 40.80 -1.55 -1.29
CA GLU A 148 42.26 -1.64 -1.38
C GLU A 148 42.95 -1.32 -0.04
N ARG A 149 42.54 -0.21 0.59
CA ARG A 149 43.09 0.24 1.87
C ARG A 149 42.75 -0.76 2.98
N MET A 150 41.51 -1.22 3.06
CA MET A 150 41.07 -2.16 4.10
C MET A 150 41.74 -3.54 3.98
N ASN A 151 42.00 -4.02 2.76
CA ASN A 151 42.75 -5.26 2.54
C ASN A 151 44.17 -5.22 3.15
N GLN A 152 44.79 -4.03 3.26
CA GLN A 152 46.15 -3.88 3.78
C GLN A 152 46.22 -3.78 5.31
N VAL A 153 45.13 -3.38 5.98
CA VAL A 153 45.13 -3.10 7.43
C VAL A 153 45.54 -4.32 8.25
N ALA A 154 45.09 -5.53 7.87
CA ALA A 154 45.49 -6.76 8.53
C ALA A 154 47.02 -6.99 8.45
N GLY A 155 47.62 -6.69 7.29
CA GLY A 155 49.08 -6.74 7.12
C GLY A 155 49.80 -5.70 7.97
N VAL A 156 49.26 -4.48 8.05
CA VAL A 156 49.79 -3.41 8.91
C VAL A 156 49.77 -3.82 10.39
N MET A 157 48.68 -4.46 10.86
CA MET A 157 48.58 -4.94 12.25
C MET A 157 49.66 -5.97 12.59
N THR A 158 49.88 -6.94 11.70
CA THR A 158 50.95 -7.92 11.84
C THR A 158 52.32 -7.24 11.80
N GLY A 159 52.52 -6.30 10.87
CA GLY A 159 53.76 -5.53 10.73
C GLY A 159 54.08 -4.70 11.98
N LEU A 160 53.08 -4.07 12.59
CA LEU A 160 53.23 -3.36 13.86
C LEU A 160 53.61 -4.31 15.01
N GLY A 161 53.08 -5.53 15.02
CA GLY A 161 53.49 -6.57 15.98
C GLY A 161 54.96 -6.96 15.83
N ILE A 162 55.41 -7.18 14.59
CA ILE A 162 56.81 -7.47 14.24
C ILE A 162 57.72 -6.30 14.63
N LEU A 163 57.31 -5.06 14.34
CA LEU A 163 58.06 -3.86 14.72
C LEU A 163 58.20 -3.77 16.25
N GLY A 164 57.13 -4.04 16.99
CA GLY A 164 57.16 -4.12 18.46
C GLY A 164 58.15 -5.17 18.97
N THR A 165 58.30 -6.30 18.26
CA THR A 165 59.30 -7.32 18.58
C THR A 165 60.72 -6.81 18.40
N PHE A 166 61.03 -6.13 17.30
CA PHE A 166 62.35 -5.55 17.10
C PHE A 166 62.68 -4.48 18.15
N VAL A 167 61.71 -3.62 18.47
CA VAL A 167 61.88 -2.59 19.51
C VAL A 167 62.08 -3.23 20.89
N GLY A 168 61.27 -4.23 21.25
CA GLY A 168 61.39 -4.93 22.53
C GLY A 168 62.73 -5.65 22.70
N LEU A 169 63.23 -6.32 21.65
CA LEU A 169 64.55 -6.95 21.68
C LEU A 169 65.68 -5.92 21.72
N SER A 170 65.58 -4.82 20.97
CA SER A 170 66.57 -3.74 20.98
C SER A 170 66.71 -3.12 22.37
N LEU A 171 65.59 -2.84 23.05
CA LEU A 171 65.59 -2.31 24.43
C LEU A 171 66.11 -3.34 25.44
N GLY A 172 65.84 -4.63 25.24
CA GLY A 172 66.37 -5.70 26.09
C GLY A 172 67.88 -5.88 25.99
N LEU A 173 68.46 -5.58 24.83
CA LEU A 173 69.90 -5.70 24.56
C LEU A 173 70.69 -4.42 24.83
N GLU A 174 70.04 -3.27 24.98
CA GLU A 174 70.68 -1.95 25.13
C GLU A 174 71.70 -1.90 26.28
N ASN A 175 71.44 -2.61 27.38
CA ASN A 175 72.30 -2.65 28.56
C ASN A 175 73.02 -4.01 28.75
N PHE A 176 73.13 -4.82 27.70
CA PHE A 176 73.74 -6.15 27.81
C PHE A 176 75.27 -6.05 27.87
N ASN A 177 75.87 -6.47 28.98
CA ASN A 177 77.32 -6.40 29.22
C ASN A 177 77.96 -7.80 29.19
N THR A 178 79.06 -7.93 28.45
CA THR A 178 79.83 -9.19 28.25
C THR A 178 81.16 -9.25 28.99
N GLY A 179 81.43 -8.31 29.91
CA GLY A 179 82.71 -8.21 30.63
C GLY A 179 82.99 -9.38 31.59
N THR A 180 82.30 -9.42 32.72
CA THR A 180 82.46 -10.44 33.77
C THR A 180 81.23 -11.34 33.89
N THR A 181 81.38 -12.53 34.51
CA THR A 181 80.25 -13.45 34.75
C THR A 181 79.11 -12.80 35.56
N ALA A 182 79.45 -11.91 36.50
CA ALA A 182 78.48 -11.17 37.29
C ALA A 182 77.70 -10.15 36.44
N GLU A 183 78.38 -9.42 35.54
CA GLU A 183 77.74 -8.46 34.62
C GLU A 183 76.85 -9.16 33.60
N ILE A 184 77.26 -10.33 33.10
CA ILE A 184 76.42 -11.16 32.21
C ILE A 184 75.16 -11.60 32.95
N THR A 185 75.28 -12.05 34.20
CA THR A 185 74.11 -12.49 34.99
C THR A 185 73.16 -11.32 35.28
N GLY A 186 73.69 -10.14 35.58
CA GLY A 186 72.89 -8.92 35.75
C GLY A 186 72.19 -8.46 34.47
N SER A 187 72.73 -8.81 33.29
CA SER A 187 72.16 -8.48 31.99
C SER A 187 71.01 -9.40 31.56
N ILE A 188 70.85 -10.56 32.20
CA ILE A 188 69.80 -11.54 31.86
C ILE A 188 68.41 -10.99 32.17
N GLU A 189 68.24 -10.29 33.28
CA GLU A 189 66.91 -9.79 33.70
C GLU A 189 66.36 -8.71 32.74
N PRO A 190 67.10 -7.64 32.38
CA PRO A 190 66.68 -6.70 31.35
C PRO A 190 66.40 -7.36 29.99
N LEU A 191 67.27 -8.28 29.56
CA LEU A 191 67.10 -9.03 28.31
C LEU A 191 65.80 -9.84 28.32
N MET A 192 65.54 -10.57 29.41
CA MET A 192 64.32 -11.35 29.58
C MET A 192 63.07 -10.46 29.52
N ASN A 193 63.15 -9.25 30.07
CA ASN A 193 62.05 -8.29 30.02
C ASN A 193 61.80 -7.75 28.61
N GLY A 194 62.84 -7.48 27.83
CA GLY A 194 62.72 -7.11 26.41
C GLY A 194 62.11 -8.23 25.56
N ILE A 195 62.53 -9.47 25.77
CA ILE A 195 61.96 -10.66 25.10
C ILE A 195 60.47 -10.81 25.42
N LYS A 196 60.05 -10.58 26.68
CA LYS A 196 58.62 -10.62 27.05
C LYS A 196 57.81 -9.58 26.30
N VAL A 197 58.28 -8.33 26.21
CA VAL A 197 57.58 -7.28 25.43
C VAL A 197 57.46 -7.69 23.97
N ALA A 198 58.57 -8.14 23.39
CA ALA A 198 58.61 -8.58 22.01
C ALA A 198 57.63 -9.70 21.71
N PHE A 199 57.45 -10.65 22.63
CA PHE A 199 56.48 -11.72 22.51
C PHE A 199 55.03 -11.20 22.57
N HIS A 200 54.71 -10.33 23.54
CA HIS A 200 53.36 -9.79 23.69
C HIS A 200 52.93 -8.91 22.51
N THR A 201 53.80 -8.01 22.03
CA THR A 201 53.47 -7.14 20.89
C THR A 201 53.17 -7.94 19.63
N SER A 202 53.90 -9.03 19.40
CA SER A 202 53.64 -9.97 18.30
C SER A 202 52.27 -10.65 18.43
N ILE A 203 51.91 -11.11 19.63
CA ILE A 203 50.58 -11.69 19.89
C ILE A 203 49.48 -10.67 19.62
N TYR A 204 49.67 -9.43 20.08
CA TYR A 204 48.68 -8.36 19.89
C TYR A 204 48.46 -8.09 18.40
N GLY A 205 49.55 -7.89 17.64
CA GLY A 205 49.48 -7.66 16.20
C GLY A 205 48.76 -8.80 15.46
N MET A 206 49.06 -10.05 15.82
CA MET A 206 48.42 -11.22 15.21
C MET A 206 46.92 -11.32 15.54
N VAL A 207 46.54 -11.15 16.82
CA VAL A 207 45.13 -11.20 17.24
C VAL A 207 44.33 -10.09 16.55
N PHE A 208 44.83 -8.85 16.55
CA PHE A 208 44.17 -7.75 15.87
C PHE A 208 44.06 -7.96 14.36
N SER A 209 45.12 -8.47 13.73
CA SER A 209 45.12 -8.79 12.29
C SER A 209 44.04 -9.81 11.93
N LEU A 210 43.98 -10.93 12.67
CA LEU A 210 43.02 -12.01 12.42
C LEU A 210 41.57 -11.55 12.63
N VAL A 211 41.30 -10.89 13.76
CA VAL A 211 39.95 -10.40 14.08
C VAL A 211 39.51 -9.34 13.07
N PHE A 212 40.38 -8.38 12.76
CA PHE A 212 40.06 -7.35 11.78
C PHE A 212 39.78 -7.95 10.41
N ASN A 213 40.64 -8.85 9.91
CA ASN A 213 40.46 -9.48 8.60
C ASN A 213 39.13 -10.25 8.53
N TYR A 214 38.82 -11.04 9.56
CA TYR A 214 37.54 -11.75 9.64
C TYR A 214 36.34 -10.80 9.57
N VAL A 215 36.34 -9.74 10.37
CA VAL A 215 35.24 -8.76 10.40
C VAL A 215 35.11 -8.03 9.07
N TYR A 216 36.23 -7.58 8.51
CA TYR A 216 36.26 -6.90 7.23
C TYR A 216 35.73 -7.79 6.09
N LYS A 217 36.20 -9.05 5.99
CA LYS A 217 35.73 -9.99 4.96
C LYS A 217 34.24 -10.28 5.09
N ARG A 218 33.76 -10.54 6.32
CA ARG A 218 32.32 -10.72 6.57
C ARG A 218 31.49 -9.52 6.18
N ARG A 219 32.00 -8.30 6.41
CA ARG A 219 31.32 -7.06 6.03
C ARG A 219 31.25 -6.85 4.54
N LEU A 220 32.35 -7.14 3.84
CA LEU A 220 32.38 -7.10 2.39
C LEU A 220 31.37 -8.10 1.81
N ASP A 221 31.41 -9.36 2.27
CA ASP A 221 30.48 -10.40 1.82
C ASP A 221 29.01 -10.02 2.07
N ASP A 222 28.67 -9.50 3.26
CA ASP A 222 27.31 -9.05 3.58
C ASP A 222 26.86 -7.91 2.63
N ALA A 223 27.76 -6.99 2.32
CA ALA A 223 27.46 -5.86 1.43
C ALA A 223 27.29 -6.28 -0.03
N GLU A 224 28.18 -7.13 -0.54
CA GLU A 224 28.08 -7.70 -1.89
C GLU A 224 26.78 -8.53 -2.03
N ASN A 225 26.43 -9.33 -1.02
CA ASN A 225 25.17 -10.08 -1.01
C ASN A 225 23.94 -9.18 -0.97
N ALA A 226 23.98 -8.06 -0.23
CA ALA A 226 22.88 -7.10 -0.19
C ALA A 226 22.69 -6.40 -1.54
N VAL A 227 23.78 -6.04 -2.24
CA VAL A 227 23.73 -5.51 -3.61
C VAL A 227 23.15 -6.55 -4.56
N SER A 228 23.67 -7.78 -4.54
CA SER A 228 23.18 -8.87 -5.39
C SER A 228 21.68 -9.14 -5.20
N SER A 229 21.23 -9.20 -3.94
CA SER A 229 19.82 -9.41 -3.60
C SER A 229 18.95 -8.23 -4.04
N PHE A 230 19.42 -7.00 -3.82
CA PHE A 230 18.72 -5.79 -4.28
C PHE A 230 18.59 -5.76 -5.81
N LEU A 231 19.69 -5.94 -6.54
CA LEU A 231 19.67 -5.95 -8.01
C LEU A 231 18.76 -7.06 -8.53
N GLY A 232 18.83 -8.26 -7.94
CA GLY A 232 17.94 -9.37 -8.28
C GLY A 232 16.46 -9.06 -8.06
N ALA A 233 16.10 -8.50 -6.91
CA ALA A 233 14.71 -8.11 -6.62
C ALA A 233 14.25 -6.94 -7.51
N TYR A 234 15.11 -5.93 -7.72
CA TYR A 234 14.79 -4.76 -8.52
C TYR A 234 14.56 -5.13 -9.99
N LYS A 235 15.49 -5.89 -10.58
CA LYS A 235 15.41 -6.40 -11.96
C LYS A 235 14.34 -7.48 -12.14
N LYS A 236 13.73 -7.99 -11.07
CA LYS A 236 12.64 -8.96 -11.16
C LYS A 236 11.26 -8.34 -11.00
N TYR A 237 11.11 -7.42 -10.04
CA TYR A 237 9.80 -6.92 -9.61
C TYR A 237 9.58 -5.44 -9.93
N VAL A 238 10.64 -4.63 -10.03
CA VAL A 238 10.52 -3.18 -10.25
C VAL A 238 10.59 -2.85 -11.72
N LEU A 239 11.72 -3.14 -12.34
CA LEU A 239 11.96 -2.86 -13.75
C LEU A 239 12.76 -4.02 -14.35
N PRO A 240 12.10 -4.97 -15.04
CA PRO A 240 12.77 -6.10 -15.63
C PRO A 240 13.90 -5.72 -16.56
N ASP A 241 15.02 -6.42 -16.43
CA ASP A 241 16.13 -6.42 -17.40
C ASP A 241 15.72 -7.24 -18.64
N THR A 242 14.52 -6.96 -19.18
CA THR A 242 14.13 -7.40 -20.51
C THR A 242 15.02 -6.63 -21.46
N THR A 243 15.99 -7.32 -22.05
CA THR A 243 16.75 -6.93 -23.25
C THR A 243 16.10 -5.76 -23.97
N VAL A 244 16.85 -4.68 -24.26
CA VAL A 244 16.54 -3.53 -25.15
C VAL A 244 15.05 -3.37 -25.53
N ASP A 245 14.49 -4.34 -26.25
CA ASP A 245 13.08 -4.62 -26.47
C ASP A 245 12.10 -4.36 -25.31
N GLY A 246 12.37 -4.62 -24.03
CA GLY A 246 11.29 -4.49 -23.02
C GLY A 246 11.03 -3.07 -22.51
N VAL A 247 12.09 -2.30 -22.24
CA VAL A 247 11.99 -0.85 -21.99
C VAL A 247 11.58 -0.14 -23.27
N ASN A 248 12.14 -0.53 -24.43
CA ASN A 248 11.68 -0.03 -25.72
C ASN A 248 10.23 -0.38 -25.98
N ARG A 249 9.75 -1.56 -25.57
CA ARG A 249 8.35 -1.98 -25.74
C ARG A 249 7.44 -1.22 -24.78
N MET A 250 7.85 -0.99 -23.54
CA MET A 250 7.11 -0.15 -22.60
C MET A 250 7.05 1.30 -23.10
N LEU A 251 8.16 1.83 -23.61
CA LEU A 251 8.23 3.15 -24.23
C LEU A 251 7.39 3.20 -25.51
N GLU A 252 7.45 2.19 -26.38
CA GLU A 252 6.59 2.04 -27.55
C GLU A 252 5.12 2.01 -27.16
N LEU A 253 4.76 1.29 -26.09
CA LEU A 253 3.39 1.20 -25.59
C LEU A 253 2.93 2.56 -25.03
N GLN A 254 3.78 3.28 -24.30
CA GLN A 254 3.48 4.63 -23.81
C GLN A 254 3.39 5.66 -24.95
N ILE A 255 4.31 5.60 -25.93
CA ILE A 255 4.28 6.43 -27.13
C ILE A 255 3.03 6.11 -27.94
N ALA A 256 2.69 4.82 -28.12
CA ALA A 256 1.49 4.40 -28.82
C ALA A 256 0.21 4.87 -28.09
N GLN A 257 0.16 4.77 -26.76
CA GLN A 257 -0.95 5.31 -25.97
C GLN A 257 -1.06 6.84 -26.09
N THR A 258 0.06 7.55 -25.98
CA THR A 258 0.09 9.02 -26.10
C THR A 258 -0.30 9.45 -27.49
N LYS A 259 0.18 8.75 -28.52
CA LYS A 259 -0.17 8.97 -29.92
C LYS A 259 -1.63 8.60 -30.21
N ALA A 260 -2.19 7.59 -29.54
CA ALA A 260 -3.61 7.27 -29.61
C ALA A 260 -4.47 8.34 -28.92
N LEU A 261 -4.03 8.92 -27.80
CA LEU A 261 -4.68 10.06 -27.12
C LEU A 261 -4.63 11.34 -27.97
N MET A 262 -3.49 11.62 -28.59
CA MET A 262 -3.34 12.72 -29.55
C MET A 262 -4.15 12.46 -30.81
N GLY A 263 -4.15 11.23 -31.34
CA GLY A 263 -4.96 10.83 -32.49
C GLY A 263 -6.46 10.88 -32.20
N LEU A 264 -6.89 10.55 -30.97
CA LEU A 264 -8.26 10.79 -30.51
C LEU A 264 -8.57 12.28 -30.50
N SER A 265 -7.67 13.13 -30.02
CA SER A 265 -7.84 14.58 -30.02
C SER A 265 -7.88 15.18 -31.44
N ASP A 266 -7.04 14.70 -32.35
CA ASP A 266 -7.04 15.10 -33.76
C ASP A 266 -8.27 14.59 -34.51
N THR A 267 -8.73 13.37 -34.19
CA THR A 267 -9.98 12.83 -34.73
C THR A 267 -11.16 13.63 -34.20
N PHE A 268 -11.14 14.01 -32.93
CA PHE A 268 -12.14 14.87 -32.32
C PHE A 268 -12.13 16.28 -32.94
N ALA A 269 -10.96 16.86 -33.22
CA ALA A 269 -10.85 18.17 -33.86
C ALA A 269 -11.28 18.15 -35.34
N ASN A 270 -10.89 17.13 -36.10
CA ASN A 270 -11.10 17.10 -37.55
C ASN A 270 -12.42 16.42 -37.98
N LYS A 271 -12.89 15.39 -37.27
CA LYS A 271 -14.17 14.72 -37.61
C LYS A 271 -15.38 15.44 -37.06
N PHE A 272 -15.30 16.03 -35.87
CA PHE A 272 -16.45 16.68 -35.25
C PHE A 272 -16.99 17.85 -36.09
N SER A 273 -16.09 18.64 -36.70
CA SER A 273 -16.50 19.75 -37.58
C SER A 273 -17.02 19.27 -38.95
N THR A 274 -16.60 18.10 -39.41
CA THR A 274 -16.99 17.55 -40.72
C THR A 274 -18.31 16.79 -40.62
N GLU A 275 -18.51 15.97 -39.58
CA GLU A 275 -19.74 15.21 -39.36
C GLU A 275 -20.94 16.13 -39.05
N ILE A 276 -20.74 17.22 -38.30
CA ILE A 276 -21.81 18.22 -38.09
C ILE A 276 -22.20 18.87 -39.42
N LYS A 277 -21.23 19.18 -40.28
CA LYS A 277 -21.48 19.80 -41.58
C LYS A 277 -22.17 18.82 -42.54
N GLU A 278 -21.69 17.58 -42.63
CA GLU A 278 -22.27 16.52 -43.47
C GLU A 278 -23.66 16.08 -43.03
N ILE A 279 -24.03 16.22 -41.74
CA ILE A 279 -25.38 15.91 -41.26
C ILE A 279 -26.34 17.10 -41.46
N LEU A 280 -25.90 18.33 -41.21
CA LEU A 280 -26.78 19.52 -41.29
C LEU A 280 -27.02 20.01 -42.72
N GLU A 281 -26.01 19.94 -43.59
CA GLU A 281 -26.10 20.46 -44.97
C GLU A 281 -27.16 19.75 -45.84
N PRO A 282 -27.28 18.40 -45.85
CA PRO A 282 -28.38 17.72 -46.56
C PRO A 282 -29.75 17.97 -45.93
N GLU A 283 -29.83 18.24 -44.63
CA GLU A 283 -31.10 18.64 -43.99
C GLU A 283 -31.55 20.03 -44.44
N PHE A 284 -30.63 20.97 -44.63
CA PHE A 284 -30.96 22.29 -45.19
C PHE A 284 -31.34 22.20 -46.68
N GLU A 285 -30.67 21.37 -47.49
CA GLU A 285 -31.08 21.12 -48.87
C GLU A 285 -32.43 20.39 -48.96
N HIS A 286 -32.67 19.43 -48.06
CA HIS A 286 -33.96 18.76 -47.94
C HIS A 286 -35.07 19.74 -47.57
N PHE A 287 -34.77 20.70 -46.70
CA PHE A 287 -35.70 21.76 -46.31
C PHE A 287 -36.08 22.68 -47.48
N ASP A 288 -35.10 23.11 -48.29
CA ASP A 288 -35.35 23.90 -49.50
C ASP A 288 -36.11 23.10 -50.58
N SER A 289 -35.80 21.81 -50.73
CA SER A 289 -36.52 20.91 -51.62
C SER A 289 -37.98 20.70 -51.19
N ILE A 290 -38.22 20.58 -49.88
CA ILE A 290 -39.57 20.54 -49.32
C ILE A 290 -40.29 21.85 -49.63
N LEU A 291 -39.66 23.01 -49.44
CA LEU A 291 -40.27 24.31 -49.72
C LEU A 291 -40.63 24.50 -51.21
N ASP A 292 -39.76 24.10 -52.15
CA ASP A 292 -40.07 24.19 -53.59
C ASP A 292 -41.17 23.19 -54.01
N LYS A 293 -41.17 21.97 -53.45
CA LYS A 293 -42.29 21.01 -53.62
C LYS A 293 -43.59 21.51 -53.01
N TYR A 294 -43.54 22.14 -51.84
CA TYR A 294 -44.70 22.70 -51.14
C TYR A 294 -45.33 23.85 -51.93
N THR A 295 -44.50 24.71 -52.53
CA THR A 295 -44.95 25.86 -53.32
C THR A 295 -45.58 25.42 -54.65
N ARG A 296 -45.08 24.33 -55.27
CA ARG A 296 -45.61 23.82 -56.55
C ARG A 296 -46.80 22.86 -56.42
N MET A 297 -46.92 22.11 -55.31
CA MET A 297 -48.02 21.16 -55.10
C MET A 297 -49.32 21.81 -54.59
N THR A 298 -49.24 22.90 -53.82
CA THR A 298 -50.39 23.40 -53.03
C THR A 298 -51.45 24.11 -53.88
N THR A 299 -51.09 24.88 -54.90
CA THR A 299 -52.05 25.80 -55.55
C THR A 299 -52.93 25.14 -56.64
N ARG A 300 -52.45 24.07 -57.30
CA ARG A 300 -53.17 23.44 -58.43
C ARG A 300 -53.87 22.14 -58.05
N SER A 301 -53.28 21.35 -57.14
CA SER A 301 -53.84 20.06 -56.69
C SER A 301 -55.00 20.24 -55.69
N GLN A 302 -54.97 21.29 -54.85
CA GLN A 302 -55.99 21.50 -53.82
C GLN A 302 -57.35 21.93 -54.40
N MET A 303 -57.40 22.61 -55.55
CA MET A 303 -58.69 22.94 -56.18
C MET A 303 -59.40 21.69 -56.73
N GLU A 304 -58.68 20.79 -57.42
CA GLU A 304 -59.27 19.56 -57.98
C GLU A 304 -59.55 18.47 -56.92
N GLN A 305 -58.89 18.50 -55.77
CA GLN A 305 -59.21 17.62 -54.63
C GLN A 305 -60.34 18.19 -53.78
N MET A 306 -60.42 19.52 -53.58
CA MET A 306 -61.53 20.12 -52.83
C MET A 306 -62.88 19.85 -53.49
N GLU A 307 -62.97 19.89 -54.82
CA GLU A 307 -64.24 19.62 -55.51
C GLU A 307 -64.73 18.18 -55.26
N ARG A 308 -63.81 17.19 -55.30
CA ARG A 308 -64.11 15.79 -54.99
C ARG A 308 -64.37 15.53 -53.50
N VAL A 309 -63.63 16.22 -52.62
CA VAL A 309 -63.81 16.13 -51.16
C VAL A 309 -65.14 16.75 -50.74
N VAL A 310 -65.56 17.87 -51.35
CA VAL A 310 -66.87 18.47 -51.08
C VAL A 310 -67.99 17.53 -51.50
N ASP A 311 -67.87 16.86 -52.65
CA ASP A 311 -68.90 15.93 -53.14
C ASP A 311 -69.00 14.66 -52.28
N SER A 312 -67.86 14.09 -51.88
CA SER A 312 -67.82 13.00 -50.89
C SER A 312 -68.26 13.45 -49.50
N PHE A 313 -67.92 14.67 -49.08
CA PHE A 313 -68.30 15.21 -47.77
C PHE A 313 -69.80 15.47 -47.70
N VAL A 314 -70.43 16.00 -48.73
CA VAL A 314 -71.89 16.21 -48.75
C VAL A 314 -72.63 14.87 -48.70
N THR A 315 -72.12 13.86 -49.42
CA THR A 315 -72.69 12.51 -49.42
C THR A 315 -72.53 11.83 -48.05
N GLU A 316 -71.34 11.90 -47.46
CA GLU A 316 -71.04 11.30 -46.16
C GLU A 316 -71.68 12.08 -45.00
N LEU A 317 -71.81 13.40 -45.11
CA LEU A 317 -72.48 14.25 -44.11
C LEU A 317 -73.99 13.98 -44.09
N ASN A 318 -74.63 13.73 -45.23
CA ASN A 318 -76.04 13.30 -45.26
C ASN A 318 -76.23 11.90 -44.65
N ASN A 319 -75.37 10.93 -44.99
CA ASN A 319 -75.42 9.59 -44.41
C ASN A 319 -75.08 9.57 -42.91
N SER A 320 -74.07 10.33 -42.50
CA SER A 320 -73.58 10.39 -41.13
C SER A 320 -74.51 11.20 -40.22
N MET A 321 -75.04 12.35 -40.68
CA MET A 321 -76.02 13.10 -39.88
C MET A 321 -77.35 12.33 -39.75
N GLY A 322 -77.82 11.64 -40.80
CA GLY A 322 -79.00 10.78 -40.71
C GLY A 322 -78.84 9.68 -39.65
N ASN A 323 -77.69 9.00 -39.65
CA ASN A 323 -77.36 7.98 -38.66
C ASN A 323 -77.09 8.57 -37.25
N ALA A 324 -76.47 9.74 -37.16
CA ALA A 324 -76.16 10.40 -35.90
C ALA A 324 -77.43 10.92 -35.21
N PHE A 325 -78.40 11.49 -35.94
CA PHE A 325 -79.69 11.89 -35.36
C PHE A 325 -80.54 10.67 -34.97
N SER A 326 -80.50 9.58 -35.74
CA SER A 326 -81.14 8.31 -35.38
C SER A 326 -80.53 7.71 -34.11
N ASN A 327 -79.20 7.64 -34.03
CA ASN A 327 -78.49 7.16 -32.84
C ASN A 327 -78.68 8.10 -31.65
N LEU A 328 -78.69 9.42 -31.85
CA LEU A 328 -78.97 10.38 -30.78
C LEU A 328 -80.40 10.21 -30.25
N SER A 329 -81.40 10.07 -31.13
CA SER A 329 -82.78 9.76 -30.75
C SER A 329 -82.89 8.46 -29.96
N LYS A 330 -82.13 7.43 -30.37
CA LYS A 330 -82.06 6.14 -29.67
C LYS A 330 -81.40 6.28 -28.29
N VAL A 331 -80.28 6.99 -28.19
CA VAL A 331 -79.54 7.20 -26.93
C VAL A 331 -80.32 8.09 -25.96
N VAL A 332 -81.01 9.11 -26.47
CA VAL A 332 -81.88 9.98 -25.66
C VAL A 332 -83.07 9.19 -25.11
N ASN A 333 -83.74 8.39 -25.94
CA ASN A 333 -84.82 7.51 -25.47
C ASN A 333 -84.32 6.48 -24.46
N GLN A 334 -83.18 5.83 -24.73
CA GLN A 334 -82.58 4.89 -23.78
C GLN A 334 -82.17 5.56 -22.47
N SER A 335 -81.70 6.82 -22.52
CA SER A 335 -81.39 7.60 -21.31
C SER A 335 -82.63 7.98 -20.51
N LEU A 336 -83.74 8.31 -21.18
CA LEU A 336 -85.03 8.54 -20.53
C LEU A 336 -85.52 7.26 -19.84
N THR A 337 -85.49 6.10 -20.51
CA THR A 337 -85.86 4.81 -19.90
C THR A 337 -84.91 4.43 -18.74
N LEU A 338 -83.62 4.73 -18.86
CA LEU A 338 -82.65 4.54 -17.78
C LEU A 338 -82.92 5.46 -16.59
N GLN A 339 -83.36 6.70 -16.81
CA GLN A 339 -83.77 7.62 -15.75
C GLN A 339 -85.03 7.10 -15.03
N GLU A 340 -86.04 6.63 -15.75
CA GLU A 340 -87.24 6.02 -15.15
C GLU A 340 -86.86 4.77 -14.34
N THR A 341 -86.01 3.90 -14.89
CA THR A 341 -85.52 2.70 -14.20
C THR A 341 -84.70 3.05 -12.95
N ASN A 342 -83.90 4.12 -13.01
CA ASN A 342 -83.13 4.59 -11.87
C ASN A 342 -84.03 5.18 -10.79
N GLU A 343 -85.11 5.89 -11.14
CA GLU A 343 -86.09 6.37 -10.18
C GLU A 343 -86.70 5.20 -9.39
N ASP A 344 -87.10 4.12 -10.09
CA ASP A 344 -87.65 2.92 -9.45
C ASP A 344 -86.63 2.19 -8.59
N LYS A 345 -85.38 2.05 -9.04
CA LYS A 345 -84.30 1.45 -8.24
C LYS A 345 -83.97 2.29 -7.00
N ILE A 346 -83.99 3.62 -7.10
CA ILE A 346 -83.78 4.51 -5.95
C ILE A 346 -84.92 4.36 -4.95
N LYS A 347 -86.18 4.25 -5.40
CA LYS A 347 -87.32 3.94 -4.53
C LYS A 347 -87.17 2.59 -3.83
N ASP A 348 -86.74 1.54 -4.53
CA ASP A 348 -86.49 0.21 -3.95
C ASP A 348 -85.34 0.22 -2.93
N ILE A 349 -84.23 0.92 -3.23
CA ILE A 349 -83.11 1.11 -2.28
C ILE A 349 -83.59 1.85 -1.03
N TYR A 350 -84.41 2.89 -1.19
CA TYR A 350 -84.94 3.65 -0.06
C TYR A 350 -85.82 2.77 0.83
N ALA A 351 -86.71 1.96 0.24
CA ALA A 351 -87.56 1.03 0.97
C ALA A 351 -86.73 -0.05 1.72
N LYS A 352 -85.71 -0.62 1.06
CA LYS A 352 -84.80 -1.60 1.69
C LYS A 352 -83.97 -1.00 2.81
N ASN A 353 -83.47 0.24 2.65
CA ASN A 353 -82.74 0.95 3.70
C ASN A 353 -83.63 1.28 4.90
N ALA A 354 -84.88 1.68 4.67
CA ALA A 354 -85.84 1.90 5.75
C ALA A 354 -86.09 0.60 6.54
N ALA A 355 -86.33 -0.52 5.85
CA ALA A 355 -86.49 -1.83 6.48
C ALA A 355 -85.22 -2.30 7.22
N ALA A 356 -84.04 -2.01 6.69
CA ALA A 356 -82.77 -2.28 7.35
C ALA A 356 -82.59 -1.45 8.63
N CYS A 357 -82.95 -0.16 8.61
CA CYS A 357 -82.92 0.69 9.80
C CYS A 357 -83.87 0.18 10.89
N GLU A 358 -85.06 -0.28 10.53
CA GLU A 358 -86.01 -0.90 11.46
C GLU A 358 -85.44 -2.19 12.05
N SER A 359 -84.83 -3.04 11.21
CA SER A 359 -84.16 -4.27 11.64
C SER A 359 -82.99 -3.99 12.59
N ILE A 360 -82.15 -2.99 12.29
CA ILE A 360 -81.05 -2.55 13.14
C ILE A 360 -81.59 -2.02 14.48
N SER A 361 -82.67 -1.24 14.47
CA SER A 361 -83.32 -0.76 15.70
C SER A 361 -83.82 -1.93 16.57
N LYS A 362 -84.42 -2.96 15.93
CA LYS A 362 -84.86 -4.19 16.61
C LYS A 362 -83.69 -4.98 17.19
N VAL A 363 -82.58 -5.11 16.46
CA VAL A 363 -81.34 -5.72 16.96
C VAL A 363 -80.78 -4.93 18.15
N ALA A 364 -80.76 -3.59 18.09
CA ALA A 364 -80.30 -2.77 19.20
C ALA A 364 -81.16 -2.95 20.47
N MET A 365 -82.48 -3.05 20.33
CA MET A 365 -83.39 -3.36 21.45
C MET A 365 -83.13 -4.76 22.02
N GLN A 366 -82.93 -5.77 21.17
CA GLN A 366 -82.59 -7.12 21.62
C GLN A 366 -81.23 -7.15 22.33
N MET A 367 -80.23 -6.45 21.80
CA MET A 367 -78.90 -6.34 22.39
C MET A 367 -78.98 -5.73 23.80
N LYS A 368 -79.82 -4.70 23.99
CA LYS A 368 -80.08 -4.11 25.30
C LYS A 368 -80.74 -5.13 26.26
N SER A 369 -81.75 -5.85 25.79
CA SER A 369 -82.39 -6.90 26.60
C SER A 369 -81.42 -8.02 27.00
N VAL A 370 -80.49 -8.40 26.11
CA VAL A 370 -79.43 -9.38 26.42
C VAL A 370 -78.47 -8.81 27.48
N ALA A 371 -78.05 -7.55 27.33
CA ALA A 371 -77.19 -6.89 28.31
C ALA A 371 -77.85 -6.83 29.69
N ASP A 372 -79.13 -6.44 29.77
CA ASP A 372 -79.90 -6.39 31.03
C ASP A 372 -80.01 -7.80 31.67
N THR A 373 -80.22 -8.83 30.85
CA THR A 373 -80.28 -10.23 31.31
C THR A 373 -78.91 -10.69 31.82
N MET A 374 -77.84 -10.29 31.15
CA MET A 374 -76.47 -10.64 31.53
C MET A 374 -76.05 -9.93 32.82
N GLU A 375 -76.44 -8.66 33.00
CA GLU A 375 -76.25 -7.94 34.27
C GLU A 375 -76.99 -8.63 35.42
N LYS A 376 -78.23 -9.07 35.19
CA LYS A 376 -78.98 -9.85 36.17
C LYS A 376 -78.30 -11.19 36.49
N TYR A 377 -77.83 -11.91 35.47
CA TYR A 377 -77.13 -13.18 35.65
C TYR A 377 -75.83 -13.04 36.45
N VAL A 378 -75.05 -11.98 36.19
CA VAL A 378 -73.84 -11.66 36.97
C VAL A 378 -74.22 -11.36 38.43
N LYS A 379 -75.31 -10.64 38.66
CA LYS A 379 -75.80 -10.34 40.01
C LYS A 379 -76.24 -11.60 40.76
N ASP A 380 -76.94 -12.51 40.07
CA ASP A 380 -77.36 -13.80 40.62
C ASP A 380 -76.14 -14.71 40.91
N LEU A 381 -75.13 -14.73 40.03
CA LEU A 381 -73.88 -15.44 40.26
C LEU A 381 -73.13 -14.91 41.49
N ASN A 382 -72.99 -13.58 41.63
CA ASN A 382 -72.37 -12.98 42.81
C ASN A 382 -73.16 -13.30 44.10
N ALA A 383 -74.49 -13.37 44.03
CA ALA A 383 -75.32 -13.77 45.17
C ALA A 383 -75.13 -15.25 45.52
N LEU A 384 -74.98 -16.11 44.51
CA LEU A 384 -74.74 -17.53 44.68
C LEU A 384 -73.33 -17.81 45.23
N GLU A 385 -72.32 -17.09 44.74
CA GLU A 385 -70.95 -17.12 45.29
C GLU A 385 -70.95 -16.71 46.77
N ASN A 386 -71.67 -15.63 47.12
CA ASN A 386 -71.81 -15.21 48.51
C ASN A 386 -72.52 -16.26 49.38
N ARG A 387 -73.55 -16.94 48.85
CA ARG A 387 -74.25 -18.02 49.56
C ARG A 387 -73.36 -19.24 49.74
N ILE A 388 -72.65 -19.68 48.71
CA ILE A 388 -71.70 -20.80 48.79
C ILE A 388 -70.59 -20.45 49.78
N SER A 389 -70.07 -19.22 49.77
CA SER A 389 -69.09 -18.74 50.75
C SER A 389 -69.63 -18.80 52.18
N ASN A 390 -70.88 -18.36 52.39
CA ASN A 390 -71.55 -18.44 53.69
C ASN A 390 -71.82 -19.88 54.14
N GLU A 391 -72.40 -20.74 53.29
CA GLU A 391 -72.67 -22.14 53.61
C GLU A 391 -71.37 -22.92 53.83
N SER A 392 -70.32 -22.64 53.05
CA SER A 392 -68.97 -23.17 53.29
C SER A 392 -68.43 -22.74 54.66
N SER A 393 -68.68 -21.49 55.08
CA SER A 393 -68.31 -21.02 56.43
C SER A 393 -69.10 -21.72 57.54
N ILE A 394 -70.39 -22.03 57.31
CA ILE A 394 -71.26 -22.74 58.26
C ILE A 394 -70.85 -24.21 58.36
N ILE A 395 -70.55 -24.86 57.24
CA ILE A 395 -70.07 -26.25 57.19
C ILE A 395 -68.68 -26.35 57.83
N LYS A 396 -67.78 -25.37 57.60
CA LYS A 396 -66.51 -25.28 58.36
C LYS A 396 -66.76 -25.24 59.87
N LYS A 397 -67.77 -24.49 60.32
CA LYS A 397 -68.22 -24.47 61.73
C LYS A 397 -68.81 -25.79 62.24
N ALA A 398 -69.44 -26.56 61.37
CA ALA A 398 -70.04 -27.86 61.70
C ALA A 398 -69.05 -29.04 61.64
N LEU A 399 -67.95 -28.91 60.89
CA LEU A 399 -66.77 -29.79 60.92
C LEU A 399 -66.00 -29.76 62.26
N GLY A 400 -66.62 -29.26 63.33
CA GLY A 400 -66.14 -29.43 64.70
C GLY A 400 -65.04 -28.46 65.12
N GLU A 401 -64.88 -27.33 64.43
CA GLU A 401 -64.18 -26.18 65.00
C GLU A 401 -65.06 -24.95 64.90
N LYS A 402 -65.24 -24.32 66.06
CA LYS A 402 -65.70 -22.95 66.16
C LYS A 402 -64.74 -22.01 65.45
#